data_AF-A0A5C6DMU1-F1
#
_entry.id   AF-A0A5C6DMU1-F1
#
_cell.length_a   1.000
_cell.length_b   1.000
_cell.length_c   1.000
_cell.angle_alpha   90.00
_cell.angle_beta   90.00
_cell.angle_gamma   90.00
#
_symmetry.space_group_name_H-M   'P 1'
#
loop_
_entity.id
_entity.type
_entity.pdbx_description
1 polymer ?
#
loop_
_entity_poly.entity_id
_entity_poly.type
_entity_poly.pdbx_seq_one_letter_code
_entity_poly.pdbx_strand_id
1 'polypeptide(L)'
;MIRVFALVWAVLLCLLSGLGRTADGAEPSPPVRSYFEAISGYMDAESSWQTYIDATNTMQQEVEYTKRDFYAMGIKTCDATARKADSLRRAYELYSGNLRVLKLEPKSVQQFASLAISEQNALLESSSDAAARWGEYSRNMSQMGLVFHKADAYMKLTADKRRKLHEQAVGTQQSVYQYTSGCYDGKQGWETYSSCRSEMGLGTDYSQFEFINLSIDDIDRLARSAKYERDGYSAYRKALRRLDIAVIEQKEFASLTDAAQEQLVAASLDSAAKWPDYNSNMKRMGKSSLRSKEFFQLAAVEREQLWSRSVGTTRTSWQVTRGYYASDDGWKAYQTSLNELGIALAHDEFEFINLDIESIDRLARHAVESLHLFRELNTIHELARMPIPYTKTEIYETADLGHWQKLIDARLQEWTPRIVYDQSCKNLGRTPDWALFNRSSFNAQQQMAAKSQKEISDRWWREKKQGLTDAKDNVAGFGKNTADFLDENKEAVGKLLFAAAASCVKGLVNPLPAPVEVDGYTRTDGTEVRPHTRRAPNSE
;
A
#
# COMPACT_ATOMS: atom_id res chain seq x y z
N MET A 1 85.05 13.34 101.89
CA MET A 1 84.69 14.12 100.69
C MET A 1 84.91 13.41 99.36
N ILE A 2 85.88 12.48 99.23
CA ILE A 2 86.17 11.81 97.94
C ILE A 2 85.04 10.88 97.44
N ARG A 3 84.21 10.30 98.33
CA ARG A 3 83.12 9.39 97.94
C ARG A 3 81.88 10.07 97.33
N VAL A 4 81.69 11.38 97.53
CA VAL A 4 80.56 12.12 96.94
C VAL A 4 80.86 12.53 95.49
N PHE A 5 82.12 12.84 95.18
CA PHE A 5 82.54 13.21 93.83
C PHE A 5 82.45 12.06 92.82
N ALA A 6 82.75 10.82 93.25
CA ALA A 6 82.62 9.65 92.38
C ALA A 6 81.15 9.34 92.00
N LEU A 7 80.21 9.58 92.92
CA LEU A 7 78.79 9.32 92.68
C LEU A 7 78.17 10.34 91.71
N VAL A 8 78.56 11.61 91.82
CA VAL A 8 78.08 12.68 90.92
C VAL A 8 78.60 12.46 89.49
N TRP A 9 79.86 12.04 89.33
CA TRP A 9 80.41 11.73 88.01
C TRP A 9 79.80 10.48 87.38
N ALA A 10 79.50 9.45 88.17
CA ALA A 10 78.82 8.25 87.66
C ALA A 10 77.39 8.54 87.17
N VAL A 11 76.64 9.40 87.88
CA VAL A 11 75.29 9.81 87.45
C VAL A 11 75.35 10.71 86.21
N LEU A 12 76.34 11.63 86.13
CA LEU A 12 76.52 12.48 84.95
C LEU A 12 76.93 11.68 83.71
N LEU A 13 77.79 10.66 83.86
CA LEU A 13 78.16 9.75 82.77
C LEU A 13 76.99 8.86 82.34
N CYS A 14 76.14 8.37 83.26
CA CYS A 14 74.95 7.60 82.91
C CYS A 14 73.88 8.46 82.20
N LEU A 15 73.71 9.73 82.59
CA LEU A 15 72.78 10.64 81.91
C LEU A 15 73.29 11.06 80.52
N LEU A 16 74.60 11.31 80.38
CA LEU A 16 75.20 11.70 79.09
C LEU A 16 75.33 10.51 78.11
N SER A 17 75.49 9.28 78.61
CA SER A 17 75.48 8.07 77.76
C SER A 17 74.07 7.57 77.41
N GLY A 18 73.04 7.97 78.18
CA GLY A 18 71.63 7.71 77.87
C GLY A 18 71.02 8.67 76.84
N LEU A 19 71.53 9.89 76.72
CA LEU A 19 71.05 10.90 75.76
C LEU A 19 71.70 10.80 74.36
N GLY A 20 72.76 10.00 74.21
CA GLY A 20 73.57 9.93 72.98
C GLY A 20 73.24 8.77 72.03
N ARG A 21 72.20 7.97 72.28
CA ARG A 21 71.81 6.86 71.39
C ARG A 21 70.29 6.83 71.16
N THR A 22 69.93 6.93 69.88
CA THR A 22 68.59 6.82 69.26
C THR A 22 67.82 8.14 69.01
N ALA A 23 68.37 9.00 68.14
CA ALA A 23 67.57 9.95 67.35
C ALA A 23 67.83 9.87 65.82
N ASP A 24 68.74 9.00 65.37
CA ASP A 24 69.11 8.88 63.95
C ASP A 24 68.55 7.63 63.24
N GLY A 25 67.45 7.07 63.75
CA GLY A 25 66.86 5.86 63.14
C GLY A 25 65.34 5.69 63.28
N ALA A 26 64.62 6.68 63.82
CA ALA A 26 63.16 6.63 63.80
C ALA A 26 62.67 7.16 62.44
N GLU A 27 61.94 6.35 61.68
CA GLU A 27 61.23 6.85 60.50
C GLU A 27 60.36 8.04 60.94
N PRO A 28 60.46 9.20 60.27
CA PRO A 28 59.67 10.37 60.65
C PRO A 28 58.19 10.06 60.48
N SER A 29 57.39 10.43 61.48
CA SER A 29 55.94 10.26 61.39
C SER A 29 55.41 11.04 60.17
N PRO A 30 54.63 10.40 59.29
CA PRO A 30 54.08 11.07 58.11
C PRO A 30 53.21 12.26 58.57
N PRO A 31 53.29 13.42 57.90
CA PRO A 31 52.38 14.52 58.21
C PRO A 31 50.93 14.05 58.04
N VAL A 32 50.08 14.41 58.98
CA VAL A 32 48.67 14.02 58.97
C VAL A 32 47.90 15.06 58.15
N ARG A 33 47.15 14.58 57.15
CA ARG A 33 46.25 15.43 56.35
C ARG A 33 45.16 16.04 57.23
N SER A 34 44.87 17.32 57.01
CA SER A 34 43.68 17.96 57.58
C SER A 34 42.40 17.45 56.89
N TYR A 35 41.25 17.65 57.55
CA TYR A 35 39.94 17.31 56.97
C TYR A 35 39.68 18.02 55.63
N PHE A 36 40.09 19.29 55.51
CA PHE A 36 39.96 20.06 54.27
C PHE A 36 40.82 19.50 53.12
N GLU A 37 42.03 19.04 53.43
CA GLU A 37 42.93 18.44 52.43
C GLU A 37 42.41 17.07 51.95
N ALA A 38 41.82 16.28 52.84
CA ALA A 38 41.18 15.02 52.46
C ALA A 38 39.97 15.25 51.52
N ILE A 39 39.12 16.25 51.81
CA ILE A 39 37.98 16.61 50.95
C ILE A 39 38.44 17.16 49.59
N SER A 40 39.56 17.89 49.57
CA SER A 40 40.14 18.44 48.34
C SER A 40 40.85 17.38 47.47
N GLY A 41 40.87 16.11 47.91
CA GLY A 41 41.42 15.00 47.15
C GLY A 41 42.95 14.89 47.18
N TYR A 42 43.62 15.52 48.14
CA TYR A 42 45.06 15.34 48.35
C TYR A 42 45.35 13.93 48.89
N MET A 43 46.39 13.30 48.34
CA MET A 43 46.94 12.06 48.89
C MET A 43 47.49 12.31 50.30
N ASP A 44 47.42 11.31 51.18
CA ASP A 44 48.20 11.36 52.42
C ASP A 44 49.71 11.24 52.11
N ALA A 45 50.54 11.55 53.11
CA ALA A 45 51.99 11.65 52.90
C ALA A 45 52.63 10.31 52.53
N GLU A 46 52.19 9.20 53.14
CA GLU A 46 52.71 7.87 52.84
C GLU A 46 52.32 7.43 51.41
N SER A 47 51.07 7.65 51.02
CA SER A 47 50.59 7.37 49.65
C SER A 47 51.32 8.24 48.62
N SER A 48 51.57 9.51 48.95
CA SER A 48 52.34 10.42 48.11
C SER A 48 53.80 9.96 47.96
N TRP A 49 54.44 9.56 49.06
CA TRP A 49 55.80 9.03 49.04
C TRP A 49 55.90 7.75 48.22
N GLN A 50 54.97 6.80 48.44
CA GLN A 50 54.94 5.55 47.67
C GLN A 50 54.74 5.82 46.17
N THR A 51 53.81 6.70 45.82
CA THR A 51 53.58 7.10 44.42
C THR A 51 54.81 7.77 43.81
N TYR A 52 55.46 8.67 44.55
CA TYR A 52 56.69 9.35 44.12
C TYR A 52 57.84 8.35 43.92
N ILE A 53 58.14 7.50 44.90
CA ILE A 53 59.26 6.58 44.85
C ILE A 53 59.05 5.51 43.77
N ASP A 54 57.83 4.99 43.63
CA ASP A 54 57.48 4.02 42.58
C ASP A 54 57.60 4.62 41.19
N ALA A 55 57.07 5.83 40.99
CA ALA A 55 57.17 6.53 39.72
C ALA A 55 58.62 6.87 39.37
N THR A 56 59.41 7.35 40.34
CA THR A 56 60.82 7.71 40.17
C THR A 56 61.67 6.47 39.85
N ASN A 57 61.45 5.36 40.57
CA ASN A 57 62.11 4.07 40.31
C ASN A 57 61.74 3.50 38.94
N THR A 58 60.44 3.51 38.60
CA THR A 58 59.95 3.06 37.29
C THR A 58 60.54 3.91 36.17
N MET A 59 60.65 5.22 36.40
CA MET A 59 61.25 6.17 35.47
C MET A 59 62.79 6.19 35.51
N GLN A 60 63.42 5.34 36.34
CA GLN A 60 64.88 5.27 36.53
C GLN A 60 65.51 6.65 36.77
N GLN A 61 64.78 7.54 37.44
CA GLN A 61 65.24 8.86 37.81
C GLN A 61 65.99 8.79 39.14
N GLU A 62 66.90 9.75 39.35
CA GLU A 62 67.52 9.91 40.66
C GLU A 62 66.47 10.35 41.68
N VAL A 63 66.47 9.69 42.84
CA VAL A 63 65.56 10.02 43.94
C VAL A 63 66.07 11.29 44.61
N GLU A 64 65.42 12.41 44.29
CA GLU A 64 65.80 13.76 44.75
C GLU A 64 65.58 13.96 46.26
N TYR A 65 64.58 13.28 46.83
CA TYR A 65 64.20 13.44 48.23
C TYR A 65 64.35 12.13 49.00
N THR A 66 64.99 12.18 50.18
CA THR A 66 64.86 11.07 51.14
C THR A 66 63.42 11.02 51.68
N LYS A 67 62.97 9.86 52.19
CA LYS A 67 61.63 9.75 52.82
C LYS A 67 61.40 10.82 53.89
N ARG A 68 62.47 11.14 54.64
CA ARG A 68 62.47 12.18 55.67
C ARG A 68 62.30 13.58 55.12
N ASP A 69 63.05 13.95 54.09
CA ASP A 69 62.95 15.27 53.46
C ASP A 69 61.61 15.43 52.77
N PHE A 70 61.08 14.34 52.20
CA PHE A 70 59.77 14.32 51.58
C PHE A 70 58.66 14.65 52.58
N TYR A 71 58.67 14.02 53.76
CA TYR A 71 57.69 14.30 54.81
C TYR A 71 57.79 15.71 55.41
N ALA A 72 58.93 16.39 55.25
CA ALA A 72 59.10 17.76 55.69
C ALA A 72 58.46 18.82 54.75
N MET A 73 58.07 18.46 53.51
CA MET A 73 57.56 19.41 52.50
C MET A 73 56.10 19.85 52.70
N GLY A 74 55.36 19.18 53.59
CA GLY A 74 53.92 19.39 53.81
C GLY A 74 53.03 18.71 52.77
N ILE A 75 51.79 18.38 53.16
CA ILE A 75 50.87 17.51 52.39
C ILE A 75 50.66 17.96 50.94
N LYS A 76 50.39 19.26 50.72
CA LYS A 76 50.14 19.78 49.37
C LYS A 76 51.35 19.62 48.44
N THR A 77 52.55 19.83 48.97
CA THR A 77 53.80 19.71 48.20
C THR A 77 54.12 18.24 47.95
N CYS A 78 53.95 17.37 48.96
CA CYS A 78 54.08 15.92 48.79
C CYS A 78 53.19 15.40 47.66
N ASP A 79 51.89 15.73 47.68
CA ASP A 79 50.93 15.32 46.66
C ASP A 79 51.30 15.89 45.27
N ALA A 80 51.67 17.18 45.19
CA ALA A 80 52.08 17.80 43.93
C ALA A 80 53.34 17.14 43.33
N THR A 81 54.35 16.86 44.14
CA THR A 81 55.58 16.18 43.71
C THR A 81 55.29 14.74 43.28
N ALA A 82 54.46 14.01 44.02
CA ALA A 82 54.03 12.66 43.68
C ALA A 82 53.25 12.63 42.36
N ARG A 83 52.27 13.52 42.17
CA ARG A 83 51.50 13.62 40.91
C ARG A 83 52.37 14.02 39.73
N LYS A 84 53.37 14.87 39.93
CA LYS A 84 54.32 15.24 38.86
C LYS A 84 55.14 14.03 38.40
N ALA A 85 55.69 13.26 39.33
CA ALA A 85 56.43 12.04 39.03
C ALA A 85 55.52 10.98 38.36
N ASP A 86 54.32 10.76 38.90
CA ASP A 86 53.36 9.82 38.33
C ASP A 86 52.86 10.25 36.95
N SER A 87 52.68 11.55 36.71
CA SER A 87 52.32 12.08 35.39
C SER A 87 53.38 11.76 34.34
N LEU A 88 54.67 11.85 34.69
CA LEU A 88 55.75 11.47 33.79
C LEU A 88 55.74 9.97 33.49
N ARG A 89 55.55 9.13 34.52
CA ARG A 89 55.40 7.68 34.37
C ARG A 89 54.24 7.33 33.42
N ARG A 90 53.05 7.88 33.69
CA ARG A 90 51.86 7.64 32.84
C ARG A 90 52.06 8.12 31.41
N ALA A 91 52.71 9.27 31.20
CA ALA A 91 53.02 9.77 29.87
C ALA A 91 53.92 8.79 29.09
N TYR A 92 54.93 8.23 29.75
CA TYR A 92 55.81 7.22 29.14
C TYR A 92 55.08 5.89 28.86
N GLU A 93 54.23 5.43 29.78
CA GLU A 93 53.41 4.21 29.58
C GLU A 93 52.48 4.34 28.37
N LEU A 94 51.82 5.50 28.23
CA LEU A 94 50.98 5.78 27.06
C LEU A 94 51.80 5.85 25.77
N TYR A 95 52.91 6.60 25.79
CA TYR A 95 53.81 6.71 24.63
C TYR A 95 54.34 5.34 24.17
N SER A 96 54.85 4.53 25.10
CA SER A 96 55.37 3.19 24.80
C SER A 96 54.27 2.23 24.36
N GLY A 97 53.08 2.31 24.95
CA GLY A 97 51.89 1.58 24.51
C GLY A 97 51.50 1.90 23.07
N ASN A 98 51.45 3.19 22.71
CA ASN A 98 51.13 3.66 21.36
C ASN A 98 52.15 3.16 20.32
N LEU A 99 53.45 3.22 20.64
CA LEU A 99 54.47 2.71 19.72
C LEU A 99 54.42 1.20 19.54
N ARG A 100 54.03 0.44 20.58
CA ARG A 100 53.81 -1.00 20.47
C ARG A 100 52.67 -1.33 19.49
N VAL A 101 51.57 -0.55 19.47
CA VAL A 101 50.49 -0.70 18.47
C VAL A 101 51.03 -0.49 17.05
N LEU A 102 51.94 0.47 16.89
CA LEU A 102 52.61 0.77 15.62
C LEU A 102 53.75 -0.22 15.27
N LYS A 103 54.06 -1.17 16.15
CA LYS A 103 55.22 -2.08 16.07
C LYS A 103 56.56 -1.34 15.95
N LEU A 104 56.69 -0.24 16.70
CA LEU A 104 57.89 0.59 16.79
C LEU A 104 58.49 0.49 18.19
N GLU A 105 59.82 0.62 18.27
CA GLU A 105 60.54 0.64 19.54
C GLU A 105 60.47 2.02 20.21
N PRO A 106 60.06 2.10 21.49
CA PRO A 106 60.08 3.35 22.22
C PRO A 106 61.51 3.77 22.58
N LYS A 107 61.67 5.07 22.86
CA LYS A 107 62.88 5.60 23.53
C LYS A 107 63.01 4.91 24.89
N SER A 108 64.24 4.76 25.39
CA SER A 108 64.41 4.28 26.75
C SER A 108 63.77 5.25 27.75
N VAL A 109 63.42 4.72 28.92
CA VAL A 109 62.83 5.48 30.03
C VAL A 109 63.66 6.74 30.34
N GLN A 110 64.99 6.59 30.45
CA GLN A 110 65.92 7.69 30.70
C GLN A 110 65.94 8.74 29.58
N GLN A 111 65.90 8.29 28.32
CA GLN A 111 65.88 9.18 27.15
C GLN A 111 64.58 9.96 27.03
N PHE A 112 63.46 9.44 27.55
CA PHE A 112 62.19 10.15 27.57
C PHE A 112 62.14 11.13 28.74
N ALA A 113 62.59 10.70 29.92
CA ALA A 113 62.61 11.51 31.13
C ALA A 113 63.51 12.74 31.03
N SER A 114 64.58 12.68 30.22
CA SER A 114 65.52 13.80 30.01
C SER A 114 65.02 14.86 29.03
N LEU A 115 63.92 14.63 28.32
CA LEU A 115 63.35 15.60 27.38
C LEU A 115 62.67 16.74 28.12
N ALA A 116 62.57 17.90 27.47
CA ALA A 116 61.72 18.97 27.96
C ALA A 116 60.25 18.52 27.99
N ILE A 117 59.46 19.02 28.95
CA ILE A 117 58.03 18.67 29.08
C ILE A 117 57.26 18.91 27.76
N SER A 118 57.60 19.99 27.04
CA SER A 118 57.02 20.28 25.72
C SER A 118 57.32 19.20 24.68
N GLU A 119 58.52 18.64 24.69
CA GLU A 119 58.92 17.55 23.78
C GLU A 119 58.26 16.22 24.16
N GLN A 120 58.14 15.92 25.46
CA GLN A 120 57.41 14.76 25.96
C GLN A 120 55.95 14.79 25.50
N ASN A 121 55.30 15.94 25.67
CA ASN A 121 53.92 16.14 25.23
C ASN A 121 53.78 16.00 23.71
N ALA A 122 54.70 16.56 22.92
CA ALA A 122 54.68 16.45 21.47
C ALA A 122 54.85 14.99 20.98
N LEU A 123 55.72 14.20 21.64
CA LEU A 123 55.87 12.77 21.33
C LEU A 123 54.61 11.98 21.69
N LEU A 124 53.99 12.27 22.84
CA LEU A 124 52.77 11.61 23.28
C LEU A 124 51.59 11.90 22.35
N GLU A 125 51.41 13.16 21.95
CA GLU A 125 50.37 13.59 21.02
C GLU A 125 50.56 12.94 19.64
N SER A 126 51.77 13.00 19.08
CA SER A 126 52.05 12.42 17.76
C SER A 126 51.92 10.90 17.74
N SER A 127 52.36 10.21 18.80
CA SER A 127 52.25 8.74 18.91
C SER A 127 50.80 8.29 19.10
N SER A 128 50.01 9.02 19.90
CA SER A 128 48.58 8.75 20.08
C SER A 128 47.80 8.93 18.79
N ASP A 129 48.01 10.05 18.09
CA ASP A 129 47.36 10.34 16.81
C ASP A 129 47.72 9.29 15.73
N ALA A 130 48.99 8.91 15.65
CA ALA A 130 49.43 7.88 14.71
C ALA A 130 48.86 6.50 15.05
N ALA A 131 48.90 6.07 16.31
CA ALA A 131 48.39 4.78 16.75
C ALA A 131 46.88 4.62 16.50
N ALA A 132 46.12 5.70 16.68
CA ALA A 132 44.68 5.72 16.45
C ALA A 132 44.29 5.52 14.98
N ARG A 133 45.08 6.02 14.02
CA ARG A 133 44.71 6.07 12.59
C ARG A 133 45.42 5.04 11.71
N TRP A 134 46.66 4.69 12.07
CA TRP A 134 47.53 3.89 11.19
C TRP A 134 47.00 2.47 10.94
N GLY A 135 46.38 1.85 11.95
CA GLY A 135 45.86 0.48 11.84
C GLY A 135 44.72 0.34 10.82
N GLU A 136 43.89 1.37 10.66
CA GLU A 136 42.85 1.41 9.64
C GLU A 136 43.41 1.86 8.29
N TYR A 137 44.23 2.92 8.27
CA TYR A 137 44.89 3.41 7.06
C TYR A 137 45.66 2.29 6.32
N SER A 138 46.56 1.60 7.03
CA SER A 138 47.39 0.55 6.43
C SER A 138 46.57 -0.64 5.93
N ARG A 139 45.52 -1.02 6.66
CA ARG A 139 44.60 -2.10 6.28
C ARG A 139 43.84 -1.75 5.01
N ASN A 140 43.23 -0.56 4.96
CA ASN A 140 42.41 -0.14 3.83
C ASN A 140 43.27 0.04 2.57
N MET A 141 44.42 0.71 2.69
CA MET A 141 45.34 0.85 1.56
C MET A 141 45.82 -0.51 1.04
N SER A 142 46.13 -1.45 1.94
CA SER A 142 46.51 -2.80 1.56
C SER A 142 45.38 -3.58 0.87
N GLN A 143 44.14 -3.45 1.35
CA GLN A 143 42.97 -4.07 0.71
C GLN A 143 42.75 -3.54 -0.71
N MET A 144 43.03 -2.25 -0.93
CA MET A 144 42.93 -1.61 -2.24
C MET A 144 44.17 -1.82 -3.12
N GLY A 145 45.16 -2.61 -2.66
CA GLY A 145 46.38 -2.89 -3.42
C GLY A 145 47.31 -1.68 -3.61
N LEU A 146 47.13 -0.63 -2.79
CA LEU A 146 47.90 0.60 -2.89
C LEU A 146 49.15 0.57 -2.00
N VAL A 147 50.19 1.25 -2.45
CA VAL A 147 51.39 1.48 -1.64
C VAL A 147 51.05 2.44 -0.50
N PHE A 148 51.42 2.06 0.73
CA PHE A 148 51.16 2.86 1.93
C PHE A 148 52.43 3.16 2.73
N HIS A 149 52.37 4.19 3.58
CA HIS A 149 53.46 4.50 4.49
C HIS A 149 53.59 3.44 5.59
N LYS A 150 54.80 2.87 5.73
CA LYS A 150 55.17 2.07 6.91
C LYS A 150 55.01 2.91 8.19
N ALA A 151 54.81 2.25 9.33
CA ALA A 151 54.47 2.90 10.61
C ALA A 151 55.47 4.00 11.02
N ASP A 152 56.76 3.75 10.83
CA ASP A 152 57.85 4.69 11.12
C ASP A 152 57.81 5.95 10.23
N ALA A 153 57.54 5.77 8.94
CA ALA A 153 57.38 6.87 8.00
C ALA A 153 56.07 7.65 8.25
N TYR A 154 54.99 6.96 8.60
CA TYR A 154 53.69 7.55 8.91
C TYR A 154 53.74 8.42 10.19
N MET A 155 54.47 7.96 11.20
CA MET A 155 54.67 8.71 12.45
C MET A 155 55.45 10.02 12.24
N LYS A 156 56.30 10.10 11.21
CA LYS A 156 57.04 11.33 10.86
C LYS A 156 56.19 12.38 10.14
N LEU A 157 54.97 12.04 9.72
CA LEU A 157 54.06 12.99 9.11
C LEU A 157 53.50 13.95 10.16
N THR A 158 53.01 15.11 9.73
CA THR A 158 52.24 15.98 10.62
C THR A 158 50.86 15.37 10.89
N ALA A 159 50.22 15.73 12.01
CA ALA A 159 48.86 15.26 12.33
C ALA A 159 47.88 15.55 11.18
N ASP A 160 47.96 16.73 10.58
CA ASP A 160 47.14 17.08 9.41
C ASP A 160 47.37 16.17 8.20
N LYS A 161 48.62 15.79 7.92
CA LYS A 161 48.92 14.88 6.81
C LYS A 161 48.41 13.47 7.11
N ARG A 162 48.56 12.99 8.35
CA ARG A 162 48.00 11.68 8.76
C ARG A 162 46.49 11.66 8.67
N ARG A 163 45.82 12.70 9.17
CA ARG A 163 44.37 12.85 9.07
C ARG A 163 43.91 12.79 7.62
N LYS A 164 44.50 13.58 6.73
CA LYS A 164 44.16 13.57 5.29
C LYS A 164 44.38 12.21 4.63
N LEU A 165 45.49 11.54 4.93
CA LEU A 165 45.76 10.19 4.39
C LEU A 165 44.77 9.15 4.91
N HIS A 166 44.41 9.25 6.20
CA HIS A 166 43.40 8.38 6.79
C HIS A 166 42.03 8.63 6.17
N GLU A 167 41.61 9.88 6.01
CA GLU A 167 40.36 10.26 5.32
C GLU A 167 40.33 9.72 3.88
N GLN A 168 41.43 9.86 3.12
CA GLN A 168 41.54 9.30 1.76
C GLN A 168 41.45 7.75 1.72
N ALA A 169 41.99 7.07 2.74
CA ALA A 169 41.97 5.61 2.83
C ALA A 169 40.63 5.06 3.33
N VAL A 170 39.86 5.85 4.09
CA VAL A 170 38.51 5.49 4.52
C VAL A 170 37.49 5.83 3.42
N GLY A 171 37.77 6.85 2.62
CA GLY A 171 36.90 7.33 1.55
C GLY A 171 35.78 8.23 2.07
N THR A 172 34.86 8.55 1.17
CA THR A 172 33.72 9.42 1.44
C THR A 172 32.73 8.71 2.37
N GLN A 173 32.50 9.31 3.54
CA GLN A 173 31.47 8.87 4.48
C GLN A 173 30.19 9.69 4.32
N GLN A 174 29.05 9.08 4.63
CA GLN A 174 27.75 9.72 4.56
C GLN A 174 27.52 10.67 5.74
N SER A 175 26.81 11.76 5.46
CA SER A 175 26.18 12.57 6.50
C SER A 175 24.95 11.87 7.09
N VAL A 176 24.52 12.30 8.28
CA VAL A 176 23.28 11.81 8.93
C VAL A 176 22.08 11.96 8.00
N TYR A 177 21.96 13.09 7.29
CA TYR A 177 20.89 13.33 6.35
C TYR A 177 20.88 12.32 5.19
N GLN A 178 22.05 12.04 4.60
CA GLN A 178 22.19 11.07 3.51
C GLN A 178 21.89 9.65 3.98
N TYR A 179 22.34 9.28 5.19
CA TYR A 179 21.98 8.01 5.81
C TYR A 179 20.46 7.88 5.99
N THR A 180 19.80 8.90 6.54
CA THR A 180 18.33 8.88 6.71
C THR A 180 17.57 8.89 5.39
N SER A 181 18.19 9.40 4.31
CA SER A 181 17.64 9.37 2.95
C SER A 181 17.90 8.03 2.24
N GLY A 182 18.63 7.11 2.88
CA GLY A 182 18.92 5.78 2.36
C GLY A 182 19.94 5.77 1.22
N CYS A 183 20.82 6.77 1.14
CA CYS A 183 21.94 6.77 0.19
C CYS A 183 22.88 5.58 0.47
N TYR A 184 23.75 5.23 -0.48
CA TYR A 184 24.88 4.31 -0.25
C TYR A 184 26.14 5.04 0.22
N ASP A 185 26.86 4.47 1.19
CA ASP A 185 28.19 4.96 1.58
C ASP A 185 29.26 4.40 0.63
N GLY A 186 30.51 4.86 0.73
CA GLY A 186 31.58 4.39 -0.15
C GLY A 186 31.73 2.87 -0.19
N LYS A 187 31.64 2.20 0.98
CA LYS A 187 31.81 0.75 1.08
C LYS A 187 30.60 -0.01 0.53
N GLN A 188 29.39 0.32 1.02
CA GLN A 188 28.14 -0.31 0.60
C GLN A 188 27.85 -0.07 -0.89
N GLY A 189 28.15 1.14 -1.36
CA GLY A 189 28.03 1.51 -2.75
C GLY A 189 28.97 0.70 -3.64
N TRP A 190 30.24 0.54 -3.25
CA TRP A 190 31.19 -0.28 -3.99
C TRP A 190 30.78 -1.74 -4.04
N GLU A 191 30.39 -2.33 -2.90
CA GLU A 191 29.93 -3.72 -2.83
C GLU A 191 28.71 -3.93 -3.75
N THR A 192 27.76 -3.00 -3.74
CA THR A 192 26.56 -3.05 -4.60
C THR A 192 26.93 -2.90 -6.08
N TYR A 193 27.69 -1.85 -6.43
CA TYR A 193 28.10 -1.56 -7.80
C TYR A 193 28.91 -2.70 -8.41
N SER A 194 29.96 -3.15 -7.72
CA SER A 194 30.86 -4.21 -8.21
C SER A 194 30.16 -5.55 -8.33
N SER A 195 29.32 -5.95 -7.36
CA SER A 195 28.56 -7.21 -7.43
C SER A 195 27.56 -7.18 -8.60
N CYS A 196 26.77 -6.11 -8.73
CA CYS A 196 25.77 -6.02 -9.80
C CYS A 196 26.42 -6.01 -11.19
N ARG A 197 27.53 -5.28 -11.37
CA ARG A 197 28.29 -5.30 -12.62
C ARG A 197 28.83 -6.69 -12.93
N SER A 198 29.44 -7.36 -11.96
CA SER A 198 29.95 -8.72 -12.10
C SER A 198 28.86 -9.75 -12.44
N GLU A 199 27.70 -9.66 -11.80
CA GLU A 199 26.52 -10.50 -12.10
C GLU A 199 25.97 -10.26 -13.52
N MET A 200 26.16 -9.06 -14.06
CA MET A 200 25.86 -8.72 -15.46
C MET A 200 27.00 -9.09 -16.42
N GLY A 201 28.10 -9.66 -15.92
CA GLY A 201 29.28 -10.02 -16.70
C GLY A 201 30.12 -8.80 -17.13
N LEU A 202 29.87 -7.63 -16.54
CA LEU A 202 30.54 -6.38 -16.86
C LEU A 202 31.72 -6.14 -15.93
N GLY A 203 32.76 -5.49 -16.46
CA GLY A 203 33.86 -4.97 -15.63
C GLY A 203 33.41 -3.76 -14.80
N THR A 204 34.18 -3.38 -13.80
CA THR A 204 33.99 -2.12 -13.08
C THR A 204 34.74 -0.99 -13.79
N ASP A 205 34.10 0.18 -13.91
CA ASP A 205 34.71 1.36 -14.54
C ASP A 205 35.67 2.11 -13.59
N TYR A 206 35.56 1.80 -12.29
CA TYR A 206 36.37 2.35 -11.21
C TYR A 206 37.07 1.21 -10.47
N SER A 207 38.28 1.48 -9.97
CA SER A 207 38.83 0.69 -8.86
C SER A 207 38.06 0.98 -7.57
N GLN A 208 38.16 0.09 -6.58
CA GLN A 208 37.55 0.33 -5.27
C GLN A 208 37.99 1.68 -4.67
N PHE A 209 39.29 1.99 -4.78
CA PHE A 209 39.84 3.24 -4.25
C PHE A 209 39.25 4.49 -4.91
N GLU A 210 39.13 4.49 -6.24
CA GLU A 210 38.53 5.61 -6.98
C GLU A 210 37.05 5.75 -6.63
N PHE A 211 36.33 4.64 -6.56
CA PHE A 211 34.90 4.63 -6.28
C PHE A 211 34.56 5.19 -4.90
N ILE A 212 35.22 4.73 -3.83
CA ILE A 212 34.90 5.17 -2.48
C ILE A 212 35.21 6.66 -2.24
N ASN A 213 36.01 7.28 -3.10
CA ASN A 213 36.38 8.70 -3.03
C ASN A 213 35.53 9.59 -3.96
N LEU A 214 34.53 9.02 -4.65
CA LEU A 214 33.52 9.80 -5.37
C LEU A 214 32.61 10.57 -4.39
N SER A 215 31.82 11.51 -4.92
CA SER A 215 30.76 12.14 -4.14
C SER A 215 29.71 11.10 -3.72
N ILE A 216 29.05 11.30 -2.57
CA ILE A 216 27.98 10.38 -2.14
C ILE A 216 26.87 10.27 -3.20
N ASP A 217 26.55 11.37 -3.89
CA ASP A 217 25.53 11.38 -4.94
C ASP A 217 25.95 10.52 -6.15
N ASP A 218 27.22 10.56 -6.54
CA ASP A 218 27.75 9.71 -7.60
C ASP A 218 27.83 8.24 -7.18
N ILE A 219 28.27 7.97 -5.94
CA ILE A 219 28.28 6.62 -5.36
C ILE A 219 26.88 6.02 -5.40
N ASP A 220 25.89 6.76 -4.91
CA ASP A 220 24.51 6.32 -4.86
C ASP A 220 23.92 6.11 -6.26
N ARG A 221 24.13 7.07 -7.17
CA ARG A 221 23.69 6.99 -8.56
C ARG A 221 24.27 5.76 -9.27
N LEU A 222 25.58 5.53 -9.17
CA LEU A 222 26.24 4.39 -9.81
C LEU A 222 25.78 3.05 -9.23
N ALA A 223 25.69 2.95 -7.90
CA ALA A 223 25.22 1.74 -7.24
C ALA A 223 23.75 1.41 -7.56
N ARG A 224 22.86 2.42 -7.53
CA ARG A 224 21.45 2.24 -7.90
C ARG A 224 21.28 1.91 -9.37
N SER A 225 22.02 2.56 -10.26
CA SER A 225 21.96 2.28 -11.70
C SER A 225 22.37 0.85 -12.00
N ALA A 226 23.50 0.38 -11.45
CA ALA A 226 23.95 -1.00 -11.63
C ALA A 226 22.93 -2.02 -11.05
N LYS A 227 22.34 -1.70 -9.91
CA LYS A 227 21.30 -2.53 -9.30
C LYS A 227 20.01 -2.56 -10.14
N TYR A 228 19.59 -1.40 -10.65
CA TYR A 228 18.41 -1.27 -11.49
C TYR A 228 18.54 -2.11 -12.76
N GLU A 229 19.69 -2.03 -13.44
CA GLU A 229 20.00 -2.84 -14.61
C GLU A 229 19.95 -4.35 -14.30
N ARG A 230 20.60 -4.78 -13.21
CA ARG A 230 20.61 -6.18 -12.78
C ARG A 230 19.22 -6.69 -12.41
N ASP A 231 18.46 -5.92 -11.64
CA ASP A 231 17.11 -6.27 -11.21
C ASP A 231 16.15 -6.32 -12.41
N GLY A 232 16.28 -5.36 -13.33
CA GLY A 232 15.57 -5.32 -14.61
C GLY A 232 15.83 -6.57 -15.45
N TYR A 233 17.11 -6.92 -15.67
CA TYR A 233 17.47 -8.14 -16.39
C TYR A 233 16.92 -9.41 -15.72
N SER A 234 16.98 -9.50 -14.39
CA SER A 234 16.43 -10.63 -13.64
C SER A 234 14.92 -10.79 -13.86
N ALA A 235 14.17 -9.68 -13.80
CA ALA A 235 12.73 -9.65 -14.07
C ALA A 235 12.41 -10.05 -15.52
N TYR A 236 13.13 -9.46 -16.49
CA TYR A 236 13.06 -9.78 -17.91
C TYR A 236 13.30 -11.27 -18.18
N ARG A 237 14.41 -11.82 -17.68
CA ARG A 237 14.78 -13.24 -17.84
C ARG A 237 13.71 -14.17 -17.27
N LYS A 238 13.17 -13.84 -16.10
CA LYS A 238 12.11 -14.62 -15.46
C LYS A 238 10.82 -14.59 -16.29
N ALA A 239 10.47 -13.43 -16.84
CA ALA A 239 9.29 -13.25 -17.67
C ALA A 239 9.38 -14.06 -18.97
N LEU A 240 10.49 -13.93 -19.71
CA LEU A 240 10.68 -14.68 -20.96
C LEU A 240 10.77 -16.19 -20.77
N ARG A 241 11.37 -16.66 -19.65
CA ARG A 241 11.36 -18.09 -19.31
C ARG A 241 9.95 -18.65 -19.12
N ARG A 242 9.02 -17.87 -18.56
CA ARG A 242 7.61 -18.29 -18.45
C ARG A 242 6.92 -18.41 -19.80
N LEU A 243 7.39 -17.67 -20.79
CA LEU A 243 6.90 -17.70 -22.16
C LEU A 243 7.64 -18.71 -23.06
N ASP A 244 8.63 -19.42 -22.52
CA ASP A 244 9.54 -20.30 -23.28
C ASP A 244 10.22 -19.55 -24.46
N ILE A 245 10.62 -18.30 -24.22
CA ILE A 245 11.32 -17.46 -25.19
C ILE A 245 12.79 -17.36 -24.80
N ALA A 246 13.67 -17.51 -25.78
CA ALA A 246 15.11 -17.33 -25.59
C ALA A 246 15.41 -15.91 -25.09
N VAL A 247 16.26 -15.83 -24.07
CA VAL A 247 16.65 -14.59 -23.41
C VAL A 247 17.98 -14.13 -24.04
N ILE A 248 18.14 -12.82 -24.29
CA ILE A 248 19.44 -12.27 -24.67
C ILE A 248 20.44 -12.37 -23.51
N GLU A 249 21.73 -12.32 -23.80
CA GLU A 249 22.76 -12.40 -22.75
C GLU A 249 22.80 -11.13 -21.89
N GLN A 250 23.32 -11.25 -20.65
CA GLN A 250 23.42 -10.14 -19.69
C GLN A 250 24.16 -8.93 -20.27
N LYS A 251 25.31 -9.18 -20.93
CA LYS A 251 26.12 -8.14 -21.57
C LYS A 251 25.39 -7.45 -22.72
N GLU A 252 24.59 -8.20 -23.48
CA GLU A 252 23.82 -7.64 -24.59
C GLU A 252 22.71 -6.74 -24.05
N PHE A 253 21.99 -7.19 -23.02
CA PHE A 253 20.99 -6.39 -22.31
C PHE A 253 21.60 -5.09 -21.76
N ALA A 254 22.76 -5.17 -21.11
CA ALA A 254 23.47 -4.02 -20.56
C ALA A 254 23.96 -3.03 -21.62
N SER A 255 24.14 -3.46 -22.87
CA SER A 255 24.56 -2.56 -23.96
C SER A 255 23.39 -1.78 -24.59
N LEU A 256 22.15 -2.12 -24.22
CA LEU A 256 20.96 -1.36 -24.59
C LEU A 256 20.92 -0.05 -23.80
N THR A 257 20.38 1.01 -24.43
CA THR A 257 20.03 2.26 -23.74
C THR A 257 19.02 1.99 -22.62
N ASP A 258 19.03 2.77 -21.54
CA ASP A 258 18.08 2.65 -20.42
C ASP A 258 16.62 2.55 -20.88
N ALA A 259 16.19 3.42 -21.81
CA ALA A 259 14.84 3.40 -22.36
C ALA A 259 14.50 2.07 -23.08
N ALA A 260 15.46 1.47 -23.78
CA ALA A 260 15.29 0.19 -24.45
C ALA A 260 15.26 -0.98 -23.44
N GLN A 261 16.07 -0.93 -22.38
CA GLN A 261 16.00 -1.89 -21.29
C GLN A 261 14.63 -1.86 -20.61
N GLU A 262 14.15 -0.66 -20.26
CA GLU A 262 12.84 -0.47 -19.62
C GLU A 262 11.70 -0.97 -20.49
N GLN A 263 11.69 -0.61 -21.78
CA GLN A 263 10.68 -1.10 -22.73
C GLN A 263 10.71 -2.62 -22.86
N LEU A 264 11.90 -3.23 -22.92
CA LEU A 264 12.05 -4.68 -23.03
C LEU A 264 11.56 -5.41 -21.77
N VAL A 265 11.90 -4.89 -20.58
CA VAL A 265 11.43 -5.42 -19.29
C VAL A 265 9.90 -5.30 -19.21
N ALA A 266 9.36 -4.11 -19.49
CA ALA A 266 7.92 -3.85 -19.45
C ALA A 266 7.15 -4.76 -20.42
N ALA A 267 7.60 -4.85 -21.67
CA ALA A 267 6.97 -5.70 -22.69
C ALA A 267 6.99 -7.18 -22.31
N SER A 268 8.09 -7.65 -21.69
CA SER A 268 8.23 -9.03 -21.25
C SER A 268 7.34 -9.36 -20.07
N LEU A 269 7.29 -8.48 -19.07
CA LEU A 269 6.43 -8.64 -17.90
C LEU A 269 4.94 -8.62 -18.29
N ASP A 270 4.55 -7.67 -19.13
CA ASP A 270 3.19 -7.56 -19.65
C ASP A 270 2.75 -8.81 -20.43
N SER A 271 3.61 -9.30 -21.33
CA SER A 271 3.35 -10.55 -22.07
C SER A 271 3.23 -11.75 -21.15
N ALA A 272 4.15 -11.88 -20.19
CA ALA A 272 4.18 -13.02 -19.27
C ALA A 272 2.98 -13.03 -18.31
N ALA A 273 2.42 -11.86 -18.00
CA ALA A 273 1.20 -11.74 -17.20
C ALA A 273 -0.05 -12.14 -17.99
N LYS A 274 -0.16 -11.71 -19.25
CA LYS A 274 -1.40 -11.85 -20.05
C LYS A 274 -1.49 -13.14 -20.87
N TRP A 275 -0.37 -13.67 -21.35
CA TRP A 275 -0.37 -14.81 -22.26
C TRP A 275 -1.02 -16.08 -21.69
N PRO A 276 -0.83 -16.46 -20.41
CA PRO A 276 -1.49 -17.63 -19.85
C PRO A 276 -3.02 -17.55 -19.94
N ASP A 277 -3.59 -16.41 -19.54
CA ASP A 277 -5.03 -16.18 -19.58
C ASP A 277 -5.55 -16.13 -21.02
N TYR A 278 -4.86 -15.38 -21.89
CA TYR A 278 -5.19 -15.32 -23.32
C TYR A 278 -5.22 -16.72 -23.95
N ASN A 279 -4.16 -17.50 -23.79
CA ASN A 279 -4.05 -18.83 -24.39
C ASN A 279 -5.10 -19.80 -23.82
N SER A 280 -5.34 -19.76 -22.51
CA SER A 280 -6.36 -20.58 -21.84
C SER A 280 -7.76 -20.25 -22.37
N ASN A 281 -8.10 -18.97 -22.45
CA ASN A 281 -9.41 -18.50 -22.89
C ASN A 281 -9.65 -18.83 -24.36
N MET A 282 -8.67 -18.60 -25.23
CA MET A 282 -8.79 -18.94 -26.65
C MET A 282 -8.98 -20.45 -26.86
N LYS A 283 -8.26 -21.30 -26.10
CA LYS A 283 -8.45 -22.76 -26.13
C LYS A 283 -9.84 -23.17 -25.65
N ARG A 284 -10.32 -22.61 -24.54
CA ARG A 284 -11.67 -22.86 -24.01
C ARG A 284 -12.74 -22.58 -25.07
N MET A 285 -12.61 -21.44 -25.75
CA MET A 285 -13.55 -20.99 -26.79
C MET A 285 -13.37 -21.69 -28.15
N GLY A 286 -12.44 -22.66 -28.26
CA GLY A 286 -12.14 -23.35 -29.51
C GLY A 286 -11.58 -22.44 -30.61
N LYS A 287 -11.00 -21.29 -30.25
CA LYS A 287 -10.38 -20.35 -31.19
C LYS A 287 -8.87 -20.58 -31.27
N SER A 288 -8.28 -20.23 -32.43
CA SER A 288 -6.83 -20.29 -32.60
C SER A 288 -6.13 -19.28 -31.69
N SER A 289 -5.21 -19.76 -30.83
CA SER A 289 -4.34 -18.90 -30.03
C SER A 289 -3.00 -18.68 -30.71
N LEU A 290 -2.43 -17.49 -30.52
CA LEU A 290 -1.04 -17.22 -30.88
C LEU A 290 -0.08 -18.03 -29.99
N ARG A 291 1.05 -18.44 -30.57
CA ARG A 291 2.18 -18.96 -29.78
C ARG A 291 2.73 -17.85 -28.89
N SER A 292 3.33 -18.22 -27.76
CA SER A 292 3.90 -17.26 -26.78
C SER A 292 4.84 -16.25 -27.42
N LYS A 293 5.70 -16.70 -28.34
CA LYS A 293 6.62 -15.85 -29.10
C LYS A 293 5.89 -14.83 -29.99
N GLU A 294 4.85 -15.27 -30.70
CA GLU A 294 4.06 -14.40 -31.58
C GLU A 294 3.31 -13.34 -30.77
N PHE A 295 2.74 -13.75 -29.63
CA PHE A 295 2.04 -12.84 -28.72
C PHE A 295 2.98 -11.79 -28.09
N PHE A 296 4.21 -12.19 -27.73
CA PHE A 296 5.23 -11.29 -27.22
C PHE A 296 5.68 -10.26 -28.28
N GLN A 297 5.75 -10.66 -29.55
CA GLN A 297 6.16 -9.78 -30.66
C GLN A 297 5.13 -8.72 -31.05
N LEU A 298 3.89 -8.83 -30.57
CA LEU A 298 2.87 -7.81 -30.78
C LEU A 298 3.23 -6.49 -30.10
N ALA A 299 2.78 -5.40 -30.71
CA ALA A 299 2.78 -4.10 -30.05
C ALA A 299 1.90 -4.15 -28.79
N ALA A 300 2.24 -3.36 -27.77
CA ALA A 300 1.52 -3.36 -26.49
C ALA A 300 0.00 -3.13 -26.64
N VAL A 301 -0.39 -2.23 -27.56
CA VAL A 301 -1.79 -1.92 -27.85
C VAL A 301 -2.51 -3.12 -28.49
N GLU A 302 -1.89 -3.79 -29.44
CA GLU A 302 -2.47 -4.97 -30.10
C GLU A 302 -2.59 -6.14 -29.13
N ARG A 303 -1.58 -6.32 -28.28
CA ARG A 303 -1.57 -7.34 -27.24
C ARG A 303 -2.67 -7.13 -26.21
N GLU A 304 -2.84 -5.89 -25.76
CA GLU A 304 -3.95 -5.51 -24.88
C GLU A 304 -5.28 -5.84 -25.56
N GLN A 305 -5.50 -5.37 -26.79
CA GLN A 305 -6.75 -5.62 -27.52
C GLN A 305 -7.07 -7.11 -27.67
N LEU A 306 -6.08 -7.95 -28.01
CA LEU A 306 -6.28 -9.40 -28.11
C LEU A 306 -6.57 -10.05 -26.76
N TRP A 307 -5.85 -9.64 -25.72
CA TRP A 307 -6.09 -10.13 -24.38
C TRP A 307 -7.48 -9.73 -23.88
N SER A 308 -7.88 -8.45 -24.00
CA SER A 308 -9.21 -7.98 -23.60
C SER A 308 -10.31 -8.73 -24.36
N ARG A 309 -10.16 -8.96 -25.67
CA ARG A 309 -11.13 -9.75 -26.46
C ARG A 309 -11.23 -11.20 -26.01
N SER A 310 -10.15 -11.78 -25.49
CA SER A 310 -10.15 -13.15 -24.98
C SER A 310 -10.81 -13.28 -23.61
N VAL A 311 -10.78 -12.22 -22.81
CA VAL A 311 -11.40 -12.16 -21.47
C VAL A 311 -12.85 -11.69 -21.56
N GLY A 312 -13.19 -10.91 -22.59
CA GLY A 312 -14.50 -10.29 -22.76
C GLY A 312 -14.62 -9.00 -21.95
N THR A 313 -15.85 -8.49 -21.86
CA THR A 313 -16.12 -7.27 -21.10
C THR A 313 -15.97 -7.49 -19.59
N THR A 314 -15.19 -6.62 -18.95
CA THR A 314 -15.02 -6.59 -17.49
C THR A 314 -16.08 -5.69 -16.84
N ARG A 315 -16.67 -6.15 -15.73
CA ARG A 315 -17.68 -5.39 -14.99
C ARG A 315 -17.06 -4.13 -14.37
N THR A 316 -17.69 -2.99 -14.59
CA THR A 316 -17.47 -1.77 -13.79
C THR A 316 -18.21 -1.86 -12.45
N SER A 317 -17.76 -1.08 -11.46
CA SER A 317 -18.38 -1.04 -10.12
C SER A 317 -19.88 -0.73 -10.15
N TRP A 318 -20.32 0.17 -11.04
CA TRP A 318 -21.73 0.51 -11.23
C TRP A 318 -22.57 -0.69 -11.74
N GLN A 319 -22.00 -1.54 -12.60
CA GLN A 319 -22.69 -2.72 -13.15
C GLN A 319 -22.85 -3.82 -12.10
N VAL A 320 -21.89 -3.94 -11.18
CA VAL A 320 -22.02 -4.82 -10.01
C VAL A 320 -23.22 -4.39 -9.16
N THR A 321 -23.39 -3.09 -8.90
CA THR A 321 -24.51 -2.57 -8.11
C THR A 321 -25.88 -2.83 -8.75
N ARG A 322 -25.96 -2.87 -10.08
CA ARG A 322 -27.20 -3.19 -10.82
C ARG A 322 -27.44 -4.68 -11.00
N GLY A 323 -26.48 -5.53 -10.62
CA GLY A 323 -26.60 -6.99 -10.74
C GLY A 323 -26.55 -7.51 -12.17
N TYR A 324 -25.97 -6.77 -13.14
CA TYR A 324 -25.86 -7.24 -14.52
C TYR A 324 -24.86 -8.37 -14.65
N TYR A 325 -25.17 -9.44 -15.39
CA TYR A 325 -24.23 -10.56 -15.62
C TYR A 325 -22.84 -10.09 -16.12
N ALA A 326 -21.78 -10.74 -15.62
CA ALA A 326 -20.44 -10.63 -16.20
C ALA A 326 -20.34 -11.52 -17.46
N SER A 327 -19.33 -11.31 -18.31
CA SER A 327 -19.15 -12.07 -19.54
C SER A 327 -19.18 -13.60 -19.34
N ASP A 328 -18.34 -14.14 -18.45
CA ASP A 328 -18.29 -15.59 -18.21
C ASP A 328 -19.57 -16.12 -17.54
N ASP A 329 -20.09 -15.41 -16.52
CA ASP A 329 -21.32 -15.82 -15.82
C ASP A 329 -22.54 -15.77 -16.75
N GLY A 330 -22.62 -14.74 -17.58
CA GLY A 330 -23.66 -14.52 -18.57
C GLY A 330 -23.63 -15.59 -19.65
N TRP A 331 -22.44 -15.93 -20.16
CA TRP A 331 -22.29 -17.01 -21.13
C TRP A 331 -22.75 -18.34 -20.55
N LYS A 332 -22.31 -18.66 -19.33
CA LYS A 332 -22.71 -19.90 -18.66
C LYS A 332 -24.22 -19.98 -18.45
N ALA A 333 -24.85 -18.89 -18.00
CA ALA A 333 -26.29 -18.81 -17.83
C ALA A 333 -27.03 -18.99 -19.17
N TYR A 334 -26.63 -18.23 -20.20
CA TYR A 334 -27.18 -18.31 -21.54
C TYR A 334 -27.07 -19.71 -22.14
N GLN A 335 -25.86 -20.28 -22.16
CA GLN A 335 -25.59 -21.59 -22.73
C GLN A 335 -26.34 -22.70 -21.99
N THR A 336 -26.32 -22.70 -20.65
CA THR A 336 -27.01 -23.73 -19.86
C THR A 336 -28.51 -23.69 -20.11
N SER A 337 -29.10 -22.49 -20.06
CA SER A 337 -30.53 -22.32 -20.25
C SER A 337 -31.01 -22.74 -21.63
N LEU A 338 -30.29 -22.35 -22.69
CA LEU A 338 -30.66 -22.74 -24.06
C LEU A 338 -30.46 -24.23 -24.34
N ASN A 339 -29.38 -24.83 -23.82
CA ASN A 339 -29.15 -26.26 -23.95
C ASN A 339 -30.28 -27.08 -23.29
N GLU A 340 -30.74 -26.69 -22.12
CA GLU A 340 -31.88 -27.35 -21.46
C GLU A 340 -33.21 -27.14 -22.18
N LEU A 341 -33.37 -25.96 -22.79
CA LEU A 341 -34.50 -25.69 -23.66
C LEU A 341 -34.39 -26.44 -25.00
N GLY A 342 -33.22 -27.00 -25.34
CA GLY A 342 -32.97 -27.63 -26.64
C GLY A 342 -32.98 -26.62 -27.80
N ILE A 343 -32.65 -25.36 -27.51
CA ILE A 343 -32.60 -24.25 -28.48
C ILE A 343 -31.15 -24.06 -28.91
N ALA A 344 -30.93 -23.92 -30.22
CA ALA A 344 -29.59 -23.67 -30.76
C ALA A 344 -29.06 -22.31 -30.29
N LEU A 345 -27.77 -22.26 -29.94
CA LEU A 345 -27.10 -21.02 -29.54
C LEU A 345 -26.98 -20.09 -30.75
N ALA A 346 -27.43 -18.83 -30.61
CA ALA A 346 -27.31 -17.82 -31.66
C ALA A 346 -25.90 -17.21 -31.73
N HIS A 347 -25.17 -17.26 -30.63
CA HIS A 347 -23.80 -16.76 -30.49
C HIS A 347 -22.89 -17.89 -30.02
N ASP A 348 -21.67 -17.93 -30.55
CA ASP A 348 -20.61 -18.67 -29.89
C ASP A 348 -20.08 -17.90 -28.67
N GLU A 349 -19.29 -18.57 -27.83
CA GLU A 349 -18.78 -17.98 -26.59
C GLU A 349 -17.98 -16.71 -26.85
N PHE A 350 -17.15 -16.71 -27.90
CA PHE A 350 -16.26 -15.59 -28.22
C PHE A 350 -17.06 -14.36 -28.67
N GLU A 351 -18.08 -14.56 -29.49
CA GLU A 351 -19.00 -13.49 -29.89
C GLU A 351 -19.76 -12.95 -28.68
N PHE A 352 -20.29 -13.83 -27.84
CA PHE A 352 -21.12 -13.46 -26.70
C PHE A 352 -20.36 -12.60 -25.67
N ILE A 353 -19.15 -13.02 -25.25
CA ILE A 353 -18.39 -12.30 -24.21
C ILE A 353 -17.90 -10.91 -24.66
N ASN A 354 -17.91 -10.66 -25.97
CA ASN A 354 -17.51 -9.39 -26.58
C ASN A 354 -18.69 -8.48 -26.92
N LEU A 355 -19.93 -8.87 -26.58
CA LEU A 355 -21.08 -7.96 -26.60
C LEU A 355 -20.95 -6.90 -25.50
N ASP A 356 -21.71 -5.82 -25.65
CA ASP A 356 -21.87 -4.87 -24.56
C ASP A 356 -22.58 -5.52 -23.36
N ILE A 357 -22.31 -5.01 -22.16
CA ILE A 357 -22.77 -5.62 -20.91
C ILE A 357 -24.31 -5.66 -20.80
N GLU A 358 -25.01 -4.68 -21.38
CA GLU A 358 -26.49 -4.68 -21.37
C GLU A 358 -27.04 -5.78 -22.28
N SER A 359 -26.42 -5.99 -23.44
CA SER A 359 -26.75 -7.11 -24.32
C SER A 359 -26.45 -8.47 -23.69
N ILE A 360 -25.31 -8.62 -23.00
CA ILE A 360 -24.97 -9.85 -22.25
C ILE A 360 -26.03 -10.14 -21.20
N ASP A 361 -26.36 -9.15 -20.36
CA ASP A 361 -27.37 -9.32 -19.30
C ASP A 361 -28.74 -9.65 -19.89
N ARG A 362 -29.18 -8.92 -20.92
CA ARG A 362 -30.46 -9.14 -21.58
C ARG A 362 -30.57 -10.56 -22.11
N LEU A 363 -29.56 -11.04 -22.85
CA LEU A 363 -29.59 -12.38 -23.43
C LEU A 363 -29.56 -13.47 -22.36
N ALA A 364 -28.68 -13.35 -21.36
CA ALA A 364 -28.56 -14.31 -20.28
C ALA A 364 -29.85 -14.37 -19.44
N ARG A 365 -30.37 -13.22 -19.02
CA ARG A 365 -31.59 -13.12 -18.21
C ARG A 365 -32.80 -13.63 -18.96
N HIS A 366 -32.95 -13.27 -20.24
CA HIS A 366 -34.04 -13.76 -21.09
C HIS A 366 -34.03 -15.29 -21.22
N ALA A 367 -32.85 -15.88 -21.43
CA ALA A 367 -32.72 -17.34 -21.50
C ALA A 367 -33.06 -18.03 -20.16
N VAL A 368 -32.57 -17.47 -19.04
CA VAL A 368 -32.86 -17.99 -17.69
C VAL A 368 -34.34 -17.90 -17.36
N GLU A 369 -34.96 -16.74 -17.61
CA GLU A 369 -36.38 -16.51 -17.34
C GLU A 369 -37.27 -17.39 -18.23
N SER A 370 -36.93 -17.54 -19.51
CA SER A 370 -37.63 -18.46 -20.42
C SER A 370 -37.58 -19.91 -19.93
N LEU A 371 -36.41 -20.38 -19.47
CA LEU A 371 -36.27 -21.73 -18.89
C LEU A 371 -37.09 -21.89 -17.62
N HIS A 372 -37.07 -20.88 -16.73
CA HIS A 372 -37.84 -20.88 -15.50
C HIS A 372 -39.34 -20.98 -15.80
N LEU A 373 -39.86 -20.10 -16.66
CA LEU A 373 -41.26 -20.06 -17.08
C LEU A 373 -41.67 -21.39 -17.71
N PHE A 374 -40.86 -21.96 -18.62
CA PHE A 374 -41.14 -23.26 -19.21
C PHE A 374 -41.24 -24.38 -18.16
N ARG A 375 -40.31 -24.42 -17.19
CA ARG A 375 -40.32 -25.43 -16.11
C ARG A 375 -41.55 -25.30 -15.22
N GLU A 376 -41.93 -24.08 -14.83
CA GLU A 376 -43.13 -23.84 -14.02
C GLU A 376 -44.39 -24.25 -14.77
N LEU A 377 -44.51 -23.80 -16.02
CA LEU A 377 -45.60 -24.15 -16.93
C LEU A 377 -45.72 -25.68 -17.12
N ASN A 378 -44.61 -26.36 -17.37
CA ASN A 378 -44.59 -27.82 -17.50
C ASN A 378 -45.05 -28.50 -16.19
N THR A 379 -44.54 -28.03 -15.05
CA THR A 379 -44.90 -28.55 -13.72
C THR A 379 -46.40 -28.42 -13.46
N ILE A 380 -46.99 -27.26 -13.75
CA ILE A 380 -48.43 -27.01 -13.57
C ILE A 380 -49.26 -27.94 -14.44
N HIS A 381 -48.86 -28.13 -15.70
CA HIS A 381 -49.52 -29.05 -16.62
C HIS A 381 -49.43 -30.51 -16.18
N GLU A 382 -48.26 -30.95 -15.73
CA GLU A 382 -48.05 -32.29 -15.19
C GLU A 382 -48.91 -32.54 -13.94
N LEU A 383 -48.90 -31.61 -12.98
CA LEU A 383 -49.72 -31.68 -11.76
C LEU A 383 -51.21 -31.70 -12.08
N ALA A 384 -51.65 -30.89 -13.05
CA ALA A 384 -53.04 -30.83 -13.48
C ALA A 384 -53.42 -31.99 -14.43
N ARG A 385 -52.47 -32.81 -14.89
CA ARG A 385 -52.66 -33.82 -15.95
C ARG A 385 -53.34 -33.23 -17.20
N MET A 386 -52.87 -32.08 -17.65
CA MET A 386 -53.38 -31.36 -18.83
C MET A 386 -52.33 -31.37 -19.95
N PRO A 387 -52.74 -31.53 -21.22
CA PRO A 387 -51.80 -31.49 -22.35
C PRO A 387 -51.16 -30.11 -22.46
N ILE A 388 -49.89 -30.06 -22.83
CA ILE A 388 -49.10 -28.82 -22.98
C ILE A 388 -49.32 -28.28 -24.40
N PRO A 389 -49.90 -27.08 -24.58
CA PRO A 389 -50.23 -26.54 -25.89
C PRO A 389 -49.12 -25.69 -26.53
N TYR A 390 -48.02 -25.41 -25.80
CA TYR A 390 -46.92 -24.54 -26.23
C TYR A 390 -45.59 -25.30 -26.29
N THR A 391 -44.65 -24.76 -27.06
CA THR A 391 -43.30 -25.33 -27.21
C THR A 391 -42.24 -24.53 -26.44
N LYS A 392 -41.09 -25.16 -26.16
CA LYS A 392 -39.93 -24.49 -25.54
C LYS A 392 -39.46 -23.28 -26.36
N THR A 393 -39.43 -23.43 -27.68
CA THR A 393 -39.01 -22.38 -28.62
C THR A 393 -39.96 -21.19 -28.60
N GLU A 394 -41.28 -21.44 -28.58
CA GLU A 394 -42.30 -20.40 -28.55
C GLU A 394 -42.17 -19.48 -27.33
N ILE A 395 -41.89 -20.06 -26.16
CA ILE A 395 -41.65 -19.28 -24.93
C ILE A 395 -40.42 -18.38 -25.09
N TYR A 396 -39.31 -18.95 -25.57
CA TYR A 396 -38.06 -18.21 -25.72
C TYR A 396 -38.12 -17.11 -26.79
N GLU A 397 -38.83 -17.33 -27.90
CA GLU A 397 -38.97 -16.33 -28.97
C GLU A 397 -39.95 -15.19 -28.61
N THR A 398 -40.70 -15.33 -27.52
CA THR A 398 -41.62 -14.30 -27.06
C THR A 398 -40.85 -13.11 -26.47
N ALA A 399 -41.02 -11.93 -27.05
CA ALA A 399 -40.35 -10.72 -26.57
C ALA A 399 -40.83 -10.25 -25.19
N ASP A 400 -42.12 -10.41 -24.88
CA ASP A 400 -42.69 -10.10 -23.57
C ASP A 400 -42.97 -11.37 -22.77
N LEU A 401 -41.99 -11.79 -21.96
CA LEU A 401 -42.12 -12.94 -21.07
C LEU A 401 -43.20 -12.75 -19.98
N GLY A 402 -43.63 -11.51 -19.72
CA GLY A 402 -44.69 -11.21 -18.75
C GLY A 402 -46.04 -11.82 -19.12
N HIS A 403 -46.29 -12.10 -20.40
CA HIS A 403 -47.48 -12.85 -20.81
C HIS A 403 -47.49 -14.28 -20.26
N TRP A 404 -46.35 -14.98 -20.30
CA TRP A 404 -46.22 -16.35 -19.82
C TRP A 404 -46.38 -16.44 -18.30
N GLN A 405 -45.85 -15.45 -17.56
CA GLN A 405 -46.08 -15.36 -16.11
C GLN A 405 -47.58 -15.19 -15.79
N LYS A 406 -48.30 -14.32 -16.52
CA LYS A 406 -49.75 -14.18 -16.35
C LYS A 406 -50.50 -15.46 -16.69
N LEU A 407 -50.03 -16.22 -17.68
CA LEU A 407 -50.61 -17.51 -18.02
C LEU A 407 -50.39 -18.53 -16.90
N ILE A 408 -49.19 -18.58 -16.30
CA ILE A 408 -48.89 -19.40 -15.11
C ILE A 408 -49.89 -19.08 -13.99
N ASP A 409 -50.02 -17.81 -13.63
CA ASP A 409 -50.90 -17.37 -12.54
C ASP A 409 -52.37 -17.76 -12.82
N ALA A 410 -52.83 -17.56 -14.06
CA ALA A 410 -54.17 -17.94 -14.49
C ALA A 410 -54.40 -19.47 -14.42
N ARG A 411 -53.43 -20.28 -14.88
CA ARG A 411 -53.52 -21.75 -14.84
C ARG A 411 -53.45 -22.29 -13.42
N LEU A 412 -52.63 -21.71 -12.55
CA LEU A 412 -52.61 -22.04 -11.13
C LEU A 412 -54.00 -21.80 -10.52
N GLN A 413 -54.59 -20.62 -10.74
CA GLN A 413 -55.91 -20.32 -10.19
C GLN A 413 -57.00 -21.25 -10.73
N GLU A 414 -56.98 -21.53 -12.04
CA GLU A 414 -57.96 -22.38 -12.70
C GLU A 414 -57.83 -23.86 -12.27
N TRP A 415 -56.60 -24.37 -12.19
CA TRP A 415 -56.34 -25.82 -12.03
C TRP A 415 -55.99 -26.23 -10.59
N THR A 416 -55.83 -25.30 -9.65
CA THR A 416 -55.62 -25.63 -8.23
C THR A 416 -56.65 -26.65 -7.71
N PRO A 417 -57.97 -26.50 -7.93
CA PRO A 417 -58.95 -27.48 -7.46
C PRO A 417 -58.71 -28.89 -8.05
N ARG A 418 -58.24 -28.95 -9.30
CA ARG A 418 -57.93 -30.20 -10.01
C ARG A 418 -56.70 -30.89 -9.45
N ILE A 419 -55.63 -30.12 -9.21
CA ILE A 419 -54.38 -30.60 -8.60
C ILE A 419 -54.64 -31.14 -7.19
N VAL A 420 -55.40 -30.39 -6.37
CA VAL A 420 -55.75 -30.80 -5.01
C VAL A 420 -56.61 -32.08 -5.01
N TYR A 421 -57.54 -32.21 -5.95
CA TYR A 421 -58.34 -33.42 -6.11
C TYR A 421 -57.48 -34.63 -6.49
N ASP A 422 -56.58 -34.50 -7.46
CA ASP A 422 -55.64 -35.57 -7.85
C ASP A 422 -54.84 -36.07 -6.65
N GLN A 423 -54.26 -35.13 -5.90
CA GLN A 423 -53.41 -35.45 -4.76
C GLN A 423 -54.20 -36.09 -3.63
N SER A 424 -55.44 -35.64 -3.39
CA SER A 424 -56.33 -36.24 -2.40
C SER A 424 -56.69 -37.69 -2.76
N CYS A 425 -56.96 -37.98 -4.04
CA CYS A 425 -57.20 -39.33 -4.51
C CYS A 425 -55.96 -40.22 -4.34
N LYS A 426 -54.77 -39.73 -4.73
CA LYS A 426 -53.50 -40.45 -4.55
C LYS A 426 -53.23 -40.78 -3.08
N ASN A 427 -53.41 -39.83 -2.17
CA ASN A 427 -53.20 -40.03 -0.73
C ASN A 427 -54.14 -41.10 -0.14
N LEU A 428 -55.31 -41.30 -0.74
CA LEU A 428 -56.27 -42.34 -0.36
C LEU A 428 -56.08 -43.66 -1.12
N GLY A 429 -55.02 -43.78 -1.93
CA GLY A 429 -54.73 -44.97 -2.75
C GLY A 429 -55.72 -45.18 -3.91
N ARG A 430 -56.38 -44.12 -4.38
CA ARG A 430 -57.43 -44.18 -5.42
C ARG A 430 -56.99 -43.49 -6.70
N THR A 431 -57.53 -43.96 -7.83
CA THR A 431 -57.45 -43.24 -9.10
C THR A 431 -58.51 -42.13 -9.12
N PRO A 432 -58.17 -40.91 -9.58
CA PRO A 432 -59.14 -39.82 -9.69
C PRO A 432 -60.20 -40.12 -10.75
N ASP A 433 -61.46 -39.83 -10.45
CA ASP A 433 -62.55 -39.85 -11.42
C ASP A 433 -62.73 -38.45 -12.02
N TRP A 434 -62.12 -38.25 -13.18
CA TRP A 434 -62.17 -36.96 -13.88
C TRP A 434 -63.55 -36.62 -14.43
N ALA A 435 -64.39 -37.62 -14.74
CA ALA A 435 -65.75 -37.36 -15.22
C ALA A 435 -66.63 -36.80 -14.09
N LEU A 436 -66.47 -37.33 -12.87
CA LEU A 436 -67.13 -36.82 -11.68
C LEU A 436 -66.63 -35.42 -11.31
N PHE A 437 -65.31 -35.21 -11.28
CA PHE A 437 -64.71 -33.91 -10.98
C PHE A 437 -65.14 -32.83 -11.98
N ASN A 438 -65.15 -33.13 -13.29
CA ASN A 438 -65.55 -32.16 -14.31
C ASN A 438 -67.04 -31.81 -14.21
N ARG A 439 -67.91 -32.76 -13.85
CA ARG A 439 -69.35 -32.49 -13.62
C ARG A 439 -69.58 -31.63 -12.37
N SER A 440 -68.87 -31.91 -11.28
CA SER A 440 -69.01 -31.16 -10.02
C SER A 440 -68.40 -29.76 -10.11
N SER A 441 -67.24 -29.61 -10.76
CA SER A 441 -66.59 -28.32 -10.98
C SER A 441 -67.36 -27.42 -11.96
N PHE A 442 -67.94 -27.98 -13.03
CA PHE A 442 -68.83 -27.25 -13.94
C PHE A 442 -70.09 -26.72 -13.22
N ASN A 443 -70.72 -27.54 -12.38
CA ASN A 443 -71.87 -27.12 -11.56
C ASN A 443 -71.48 -26.04 -10.53
N ALA A 444 -70.29 -26.15 -9.92
CA ALA A 444 -69.78 -25.15 -8.99
C ALA A 444 -69.42 -23.82 -9.68
N GLN A 445 -68.82 -23.86 -10.88
CA GLN A 445 -68.54 -22.67 -11.68
C GLN A 445 -69.82 -22.00 -12.18
N GLN A 446 -70.85 -22.75 -12.60
CA GLN A 446 -72.16 -22.17 -12.92
C GLN A 446 -72.79 -21.47 -11.71
N GLN A 447 -72.69 -22.05 -10.51
CA GLN A 447 -73.21 -21.42 -9.29
C GLN A 447 -72.42 -20.17 -8.89
N MET A 448 -71.10 -20.14 -9.08
CA MET A 448 -70.29 -18.94 -8.83
C MET A 448 -70.52 -17.84 -9.88
N ALA A 449 -70.64 -18.19 -11.16
CA ALA A 449 -70.99 -17.25 -12.22
C ALA A 449 -72.41 -16.67 -12.02
N ALA A 450 -73.37 -17.50 -11.59
CA ALA A 450 -74.71 -17.05 -11.21
C ALA A 450 -74.70 -16.13 -9.97
N LYS A 451 -73.84 -16.39 -8.98
CA LYS A 451 -73.64 -15.48 -7.82
C LYS A 451 -72.99 -14.15 -8.23
N SER A 452 -71.97 -14.18 -9.08
CA SER A 452 -71.30 -12.97 -9.59
C SER A 452 -72.25 -12.11 -10.45
N GLN A 453 -73.02 -12.71 -11.36
CA GLN A 453 -74.06 -11.99 -12.12
C GLN A 453 -75.14 -11.42 -11.21
N LYS A 454 -75.54 -12.15 -10.16
CA LYS A 454 -76.48 -11.66 -9.15
C LYS A 454 -75.90 -10.48 -8.37
N GLU A 455 -74.64 -10.54 -7.94
CA GLU A 455 -73.97 -9.44 -7.24
C GLU A 455 -73.78 -8.19 -8.11
N ILE A 456 -73.43 -8.35 -9.39
CA ILE A 456 -73.34 -7.26 -10.37
C ILE A 456 -74.72 -6.64 -10.61
N SER A 457 -75.76 -7.46 -10.77
CA SER A 457 -77.15 -7.01 -10.87
C SER A 457 -77.59 -6.25 -9.61
N ASP A 458 -77.32 -6.80 -8.43
CA ASP A 458 -77.69 -6.20 -7.14
C ASP A 458 -76.90 -4.91 -6.86
N ARG A 459 -75.66 -4.79 -7.37
CA ARG A 459 -74.87 -3.55 -7.32
C ARG A 459 -75.46 -2.50 -8.26
N TRP A 460 -75.77 -2.87 -9.50
CA TRP A 460 -76.41 -1.99 -10.48
C TRP A 460 -77.76 -1.46 -9.98
N TRP A 461 -78.59 -2.32 -9.37
CA TRP A 461 -79.87 -1.92 -8.78
C TRP A 461 -79.69 -0.99 -7.57
N ARG A 462 -78.67 -1.20 -6.73
CA ARG A 462 -78.34 -0.28 -5.63
C ARG A 462 -77.89 1.08 -6.13
N GLU A 463 -76.99 1.12 -7.11
CA GLU A 463 -76.49 2.37 -7.71
C GLU A 463 -77.60 3.14 -8.43
N LYS A 464 -78.49 2.46 -9.16
CA LYS A 464 -79.68 3.08 -9.77
C LYS A 464 -80.66 3.64 -8.74
N LYS A 465 -80.88 2.93 -7.62
CA LYS A 465 -81.76 3.38 -6.54
C LYS A 465 -81.17 4.58 -5.78
N GLN A 466 -79.85 4.60 -5.59
CA GLN A 466 -79.12 5.74 -5.03
C GLN A 466 -79.27 6.97 -5.94
N GLY A 467 -78.98 6.83 -7.24
CA GLY A 467 -79.11 7.92 -8.21
C GLY A 467 -80.54 8.47 -8.38
N LEU A 468 -81.57 7.63 -8.20
CA LEU A 468 -82.97 8.07 -8.16
C LEU A 468 -83.32 8.87 -6.90
N THR A 469 -82.66 8.56 -5.78
CA THR A 469 -82.84 9.28 -4.51
C THR A 469 -82.13 10.64 -4.58
N ASP A 470 -80.89 10.65 -5.07
CA ASP A 470 -80.10 11.87 -5.27
C ASP A 470 -80.73 12.81 -6.32
N ALA A 471 -81.36 12.27 -7.38
CA ALA A 471 -82.11 13.07 -8.35
C ALA A 471 -83.38 13.70 -7.73
N LYS A 472 -84.05 12.98 -6.83
CA LYS A 472 -85.26 13.49 -6.15
C LYS A 472 -84.92 14.64 -5.20
N ASP A 473 -83.79 14.56 -4.51
CA ASP A 473 -83.31 15.60 -3.61
C ASP A 473 -82.79 16.83 -4.37
N ASN A 474 -82.14 16.63 -5.52
CA ASN A 474 -81.69 17.72 -6.39
C ASN A 474 -82.83 18.47 -7.09
N VAL A 475 -83.93 17.80 -7.48
CA VAL A 475 -85.11 18.45 -8.06
C VAL A 475 -85.87 19.29 -7.03
N ALA A 476 -85.90 18.86 -5.76
CA ALA A 476 -86.49 19.64 -4.67
C ALA A 476 -85.67 20.92 -4.37
N GLY A 477 -84.34 20.88 -4.54
CA GLY A 477 -83.47 22.05 -4.40
C GLY A 477 -83.51 23.02 -5.59
N PHE A 478 -83.64 22.51 -6.82
CA PHE A 478 -83.66 23.36 -8.04
C PHE A 478 -84.95 24.16 -8.20
N GLY A 479 -86.11 23.61 -7.80
CA GLY A 479 -87.41 24.30 -7.95
C GLY A 479 -87.52 25.60 -7.14
N LYS A 480 -86.78 25.72 -6.04
CA LYS A 480 -86.80 26.89 -5.16
C LYS A 480 -85.92 28.03 -5.69
N ASN A 481 -84.71 27.71 -6.15
CA ASN A 481 -83.76 28.72 -6.66
C ASN A 481 -84.10 29.24 -8.06
N THR A 482 -84.86 28.49 -8.87
CA THR A 482 -85.22 28.91 -10.24
C THR A 482 -86.40 29.89 -10.25
N ALA A 483 -87.29 29.83 -9.25
CA ALA A 483 -88.39 30.78 -9.10
C ALA A 483 -87.88 32.18 -8.68
N ASP A 484 -86.92 32.22 -7.75
CA ASP A 484 -86.33 33.47 -7.26
C ASP A 484 -85.48 34.16 -8.35
N PHE A 485 -84.68 33.40 -9.10
CA PHE A 485 -83.86 33.93 -10.21
C PHE A 485 -84.69 34.45 -11.39
N LEU A 486 -85.82 33.81 -11.70
CA LEU A 486 -86.73 34.23 -12.77
C LEU A 486 -87.59 35.42 -12.39
N ASP A 487 -87.76 35.75 -11.10
CA ASP A 487 -88.47 36.97 -10.67
C ASP A 487 -87.54 38.20 -10.70
N GLU A 488 -86.27 38.03 -10.33
CA GLU A 488 -85.27 39.10 -10.32
C GLU A 488 -84.80 39.54 -11.72
N ASN A 489 -84.93 38.70 -12.75
CA ASN A 489 -84.28 38.93 -14.06
C ASN A 489 -85.26 38.98 -15.27
N LYS A 490 -86.57 39.14 -15.04
CA LYS A 490 -87.62 39.11 -16.10
C LYS A 490 -87.35 40.06 -17.25
N GLU A 491 -86.81 41.25 -16.98
CA GLU A 491 -86.58 42.29 -17.98
C GLU A 491 -85.35 42.02 -18.86
N ALA A 492 -84.32 41.34 -18.32
CA ALA A 492 -83.10 40.99 -19.06
C ALA A 492 -83.32 39.77 -19.96
N VAL A 493 -84.07 38.77 -19.48
CA VAL A 493 -84.42 37.57 -20.25
C VAL A 493 -85.35 37.90 -21.43
N GLY A 494 -86.28 38.86 -21.24
CA GLY A 494 -87.16 39.33 -22.32
C GLY A 494 -86.41 40.01 -23.48
N LYS A 495 -85.34 40.75 -23.20
CA LYS A 495 -84.52 41.43 -24.22
C LYS A 495 -83.61 40.47 -25.00
N LEU A 496 -83.09 39.41 -24.34
CA LEU A 496 -82.27 38.37 -24.96
C LEU A 496 -83.05 37.48 -25.94
N LEU A 497 -84.31 37.15 -25.62
CA LEU A 497 -85.16 36.33 -26.49
C LEU A 497 -85.57 37.08 -27.78
N PHE A 498 -85.76 38.40 -27.72
CA PHE A 498 -86.02 39.23 -28.90
C PHE A 498 -84.79 39.40 -29.80
N ALA A 499 -83.59 39.49 -29.23
CA ALA A 499 -82.34 39.58 -29.98
C ALA A 499 -81.97 38.27 -30.69
N ALA A 500 -82.25 37.12 -30.07
CA ALA A 500 -82.01 35.80 -30.66
C ALA A 500 -82.95 35.52 -31.86
N ALA A 501 -84.20 35.99 -31.81
CA ALA A 501 -85.15 35.84 -32.91
C ALA A 501 -84.78 36.69 -34.15
N ALA A 502 -84.14 37.85 -33.96
CA ALA A 502 -83.70 38.72 -35.06
C ALA A 502 -82.44 38.20 -35.78
N SER A 503 -81.58 37.44 -35.09
CA SER A 503 -80.33 36.89 -35.64
C SER A 503 -80.57 35.69 -36.58
N CYS A 504 -81.62 34.90 -36.34
CA CYS A 504 -81.95 33.73 -37.17
C CYS A 504 -82.47 34.06 -38.59
N VAL A 505 -82.88 35.30 -38.87
CA VAL A 505 -83.44 35.70 -40.18
C VAL A 505 -82.37 36.17 -41.17
N LYS A 506 -81.17 36.53 -40.71
CA LYS A 506 -80.08 37.06 -41.57
C LYS A 506 -79.04 36.04 -42.04
N GLY A 507 -79.07 34.80 -41.54
CA GLY A 507 -78.05 33.77 -41.81
C GLY A 507 -78.27 32.86 -43.03
N LEU A 508 -79.26 33.12 -43.88
CA LEU A 508 -79.70 32.20 -44.97
C LEU A 508 -79.18 32.54 -46.38
N VAL A 509 -78.11 33.35 -46.54
CA VAL A 509 -77.54 33.68 -47.87
C VAL A 509 -76.02 33.46 -47.93
N ASN A 510 -75.65 32.30 -48.48
CA ASN A 510 -74.42 31.99 -49.25
C ASN A 510 -73.04 31.79 -48.57
N PRO A 511 -72.09 31.08 -49.26
CA PRO A 511 -71.33 29.96 -48.70
C PRO A 511 -69.82 30.21 -48.43
N LEU A 512 -69.19 29.19 -47.82
CA LEU A 512 -67.79 29.00 -47.38
C LEU A 512 -66.68 29.49 -48.33
N PRO A 513 -65.49 29.81 -47.77
CA PRO A 513 -64.31 28.99 -48.11
C PRO A 513 -63.29 28.74 -46.96
N ALA A 514 -62.80 27.49 -46.96
CA ALA A 514 -61.40 27.00 -46.83
C ALA A 514 -60.50 27.31 -45.60
N PRO A 515 -59.44 26.48 -45.39
CA PRO A 515 -58.89 26.09 -44.08
C PRO A 515 -57.67 26.92 -43.62
N VAL A 516 -57.33 26.82 -42.34
CA VAL A 516 -56.10 27.39 -41.76
C VAL A 516 -55.34 26.32 -40.97
N GLU A 517 -54.07 26.11 -41.38
CA GLU A 517 -53.01 25.38 -40.68
C GLU A 517 -52.62 26.07 -39.36
N VAL A 518 -52.26 25.30 -38.33
CA VAL A 518 -51.55 25.83 -37.16
C VAL A 518 -50.48 24.83 -36.70
N ASP A 519 -49.22 25.22 -36.87
CA ASP A 519 -48.04 24.70 -36.19
C ASP A 519 -47.86 25.37 -34.81
N GLY A 520 -47.32 24.62 -33.83
CA GLY A 520 -46.58 25.19 -32.69
C GLY A 520 -47.23 25.03 -31.30
N TYR A 521 -46.60 24.23 -30.44
CA TYR A 521 -46.78 24.27 -28.99
C TYR A 521 -45.56 24.93 -28.33
N THR A 522 -45.74 26.13 -27.78
CA THR A 522 -44.84 26.77 -26.80
C THR A 522 -45.35 26.53 -25.37
N ARG A 523 -44.44 26.13 -24.48
CA ARG A 523 -44.66 26.06 -23.01
C ARG A 523 -44.53 27.46 -22.37
N THR A 524 -45.28 27.63 -21.29
CA THR A 524 -45.76 28.91 -20.71
C THR A 524 -44.87 29.56 -19.64
N ASP A 525 -43.55 29.32 -19.62
CA ASP A 525 -42.67 29.90 -18.58
C ASP A 525 -41.34 30.49 -19.08
N GLY A 526 -41.21 30.71 -20.39
CA GLY A 526 -40.31 31.76 -20.93
C GLY A 526 -38.85 31.72 -20.49
N THR A 527 -38.32 30.55 -20.10
CA THR A 527 -36.94 30.41 -19.62
C THR A 527 -36.13 29.51 -20.55
N GLU A 528 -35.20 30.13 -21.28
CA GLU A 528 -34.15 29.46 -22.05
C GLU A 528 -33.23 28.66 -21.10
N VAL A 529 -33.17 27.33 -21.29
CA VAL A 529 -32.13 26.50 -20.67
C VAL A 529 -30.91 26.50 -21.60
N ARG A 530 -29.86 27.25 -21.24
CA ARG A 530 -28.55 27.19 -21.92
C ARG A 530 -27.62 26.17 -21.23
N PRO A 531 -26.89 25.33 -21.99
CA PRO A 531 -25.98 24.33 -21.43
C PRO A 531 -24.66 24.93 -20.95
N HIS A 532 -24.19 24.50 -19.77
CA HIS A 532 -22.87 24.84 -19.22
C HIS A 532 -21.77 23.98 -19.85
N THR A 533 -20.86 24.61 -20.60
CA THR A 533 -19.55 24.06 -20.98
C THR A 533 -18.48 24.38 -19.92
N ARG A 534 -17.82 23.35 -19.39
CA ARG A 534 -16.60 23.48 -18.55
C ARG A 534 -15.37 23.67 -19.46
N ARG A 535 -14.58 24.70 -19.17
CA ARG A 535 -13.25 24.96 -19.75
C ARG A 535 -12.17 24.07 -19.13
N ALA A 536 -11.19 23.67 -19.95
CA ALA A 536 -9.88 23.17 -19.56
C ALA A 536 -8.95 24.32 -19.12
N PRO A 537 -7.90 24.06 -18.32
CA PRO A 537 -6.78 24.98 -18.16
C PRO A 537 -5.66 24.65 -19.16
N ASN A 538 -5.10 25.70 -19.76
CA ASN A 538 -3.92 25.68 -20.61
C ASN A 538 -2.63 25.51 -19.81
N SER A 539 -1.65 24.97 -20.52
CA SER A 539 -0.20 25.10 -20.33
C SER A 539 0.25 26.56 -20.24
N GLU A 540 1.10 26.85 -19.25
CA GLU A 540 2.42 27.51 -19.36
C GLU A 540 3.18 27.34 -18.04
#